data_AF-A0A4R2IBW6-F1
#
_entry.id   AF-A0A4R2IBW6-F1
#
_cell.length_a   1.000
_cell.length_b   1.000
_cell.length_c   1.000
_cell.angle_alpha   90.00
_cell.angle_beta   90.00
_cell.angle_gamma   90.00
#
_symmetry.space_group_name_H-M   'P 1'
#
loop_
_entity.id
_entity.type
_entity.pdbx_description
1 polymer ?
#
loop_
_entity_poly.entity_id
_entity_poly.type
_entity_poly.pdbx_seq_one_letter_code
_entity_poly.pdbx_strand_id
1 'polypeptide(L)'
;MSDVQRLKEQLHQVSMEAKQAAGGLAGFKLRFTQHSQQVESLIAGTATGVDRDITEILEAAGKAVEQAAEALEIASAGCKSYADQI
;
A
#
# COMPACT_ATOMS: atom_id res chain seq x y z
N MET A 1 -15.35 10.94 30.74
CA MET A 1 -14.27 10.30 29.96
C MET A 1 -13.04 11.19 30.02
N SER A 2 -11.85 10.62 30.23
CA SER A 2 -10.59 11.37 30.23
C SER A 2 -10.07 11.59 28.81
N ASP A 3 -9.19 12.57 28.65
CA ASP A 3 -8.53 12.82 27.36
C ASP A 3 -7.64 11.66 26.93
N VAL A 4 -7.06 10.92 27.89
CA VAL A 4 -6.31 9.67 27.62
C VAL A 4 -7.21 8.61 27.01
N GLN A 5 -8.44 8.46 27.51
CA GLN A 5 -9.36 7.45 26.97
C GLN A 5 -9.84 7.82 25.55
N ARG A 6 -10.10 9.10 25.29
CA ARG A 6 -10.39 9.60 23.93
C ARG A 6 -9.22 9.38 22.97
N LEU A 7 -7.99 9.60 23.43
CA LEU A 7 -6.79 9.36 22.63
C LEU A 7 -6.65 7.87 22.27
N LYS A 8 -6.87 6.96 23.22
CA LYS A 8 -6.85 5.51 22.95
C LYS A 8 -7.88 5.10 21.91
N GLU A 9 -9.09 5.63 22.01
CA GLU A 9 -10.15 5.38 21.02
C GLU A 9 -9.74 5.87 19.62
N GLN A 10 -9.17 7.08 19.53
CA GLN A 10 -8.69 7.63 18.25
C GLN A 10 -7.53 6.81 17.66
N LEU A 11 -6.56 6.41 18.48
CA LEU A 11 -5.43 5.58 18.05
C LEU A 11 -5.90 4.21 17.56
N HIS A 12 -6.91 3.63 18.22
CA HIS A 12 -7.51 2.38 17.80
C HIS A 12 -8.20 2.52 16.45
N GLN A 13 -8.97 3.59 16.23
CA GLN A 13 -9.61 3.88 14.95
C GLN A 13 -8.58 4.02 13.82
N VAL A 14 -7.54 4.84 14.02
CA VAL A 14 -6.46 5.01 13.04
C VAL A 14 -5.75 3.69 12.74
N SER A 15 -5.48 2.87 13.76
CA SER A 15 -4.88 1.55 13.60
C SER A 15 -5.73 0.64 12.71
N MET A 16 -7.04 0.61 12.94
CA MET A 16 -7.97 -0.22 12.17
C MET A 16 -8.10 0.24 10.71
N GLU A 17 -8.24 1.54 10.48
CA GLU A 17 -8.33 2.12 9.13
C GLU A 17 -7.04 1.91 8.35
N ALA A 18 -5.88 2.16 8.96
CA ALA A 18 -4.59 1.94 8.32
C ALA A 18 -4.39 0.47 7.93
N LYS A 19 -4.76 -0.46 8.81
CA LYS A 19 -4.69 -1.90 8.52
C LYS A 19 -5.62 -2.33 7.39
N GLN A 20 -6.84 -1.81 7.38
CA GLN A 20 -7.79 -2.07 6.29
C GLN A 20 -7.27 -1.55 4.95
N ALA A 21 -6.73 -0.33 4.94
CA ALA A 21 -6.16 0.28 3.74
C ALA A 21 -4.92 -0.50 3.26
N ALA A 22 -4.02 -0.91 4.16
CA ALA A 22 -2.88 -1.75 3.83
C ALA A 22 -3.29 -3.08 3.16
N GLY A 23 -4.27 -3.77 3.75
CA GLY A 23 -4.81 -5.01 3.16
C GLY A 23 -5.45 -4.79 1.79
N GLY A 24 -6.17 -3.67 1.61
CA GLY A 24 -6.73 -3.27 0.33
C GLY A 24 -5.66 -3.01 -0.74
N LEU A 25 -4.59 -2.29 -0.38
CA LEU A 25 -3.45 -2.01 -1.24
C LEU A 25 -2.68 -3.29 -1.59
N ALA A 26 -2.48 -4.21 -0.65
CA ALA A 26 -1.84 -5.50 -0.92
C ALA A 26 -2.64 -6.32 -1.94
N GLY A 27 -3.96 -6.39 -1.78
CA GLY A 27 -4.85 -7.04 -2.76
C GLY A 27 -4.85 -6.34 -4.12
N PHE A 28 -4.79 -5.00 -4.13
CA PHE A 28 -4.64 -4.23 -5.36
C PHE A 28 -3.30 -4.49 -6.06
N LYS A 29 -2.18 -4.52 -5.32
CA LYS A 29 -0.83 -4.79 -5.84
C LYS A 29 -0.77 -6.09 -6.61
N LEU A 30 -1.42 -7.15 -6.10
CA LEU A 30 -1.49 -8.44 -6.79
C LEU A 30 -2.15 -8.31 -8.17
N ARG A 31 -3.32 -7.67 -8.24
CA ARG A 31 -4.04 -7.45 -9.51
C ARG A 31 -3.27 -6.52 -10.43
N PHE A 32 -2.70 -5.45 -9.88
CA PHE A 32 -1.90 -4.48 -10.63
C PHE A 32 -0.67 -5.14 -11.27
N THR A 33 0.03 -6.00 -10.53
CA THR A 33 1.18 -6.76 -11.05
C THR A 33 0.74 -7.70 -12.18
N GLN A 34 -0.37 -8.40 -12.01
CA GLN A 34 -0.91 -9.29 -13.05
C GLN A 34 -1.26 -8.53 -14.33
N HIS A 35 -1.92 -7.38 -14.22
CA HIS A 35 -2.23 -6.53 -15.38
C HIS A 35 -0.97 -5.93 -16.01
N SER A 36 0.02 -5.54 -15.20
CA SER A 36 1.29 -5.00 -15.71
C SER A 36 2.04 -6.04 -16.53
N GLN A 37 2.11 -7.29 -16.06
CA GLN A 37 2.70 -8.41 -16.79
C GLN A 37 1.96 -8.72 -18.10
N GLN A 38 0.63 -8.59 -18.11
CA GLN A 38 -0.15 -8.72 -19.35
C GLN A 38 0.23 -7.63 -20.35
N VAL A 39 0.33 -6.38 -19.92
CA VAL A 39 0.77 -5.26 -20.76
C VAL A 39 2.18 -5.52 -21.29
N GLU A 40 3.13 -5.88 -20.42
CA GLU A 40 4.50 -6.22 -20.80
C GLU A 40 4.56 -7.34 -21.84
N SER A 41 3.74 -8.39 -21.70
CA SER A 41 3.71 -9.49 -22.67
C SER A 41 3.15 -9.08 -24.04
N LEU A 42 2.24 -8.09 -24.08
CA LEU A 42 1.65 -7.58 -25.32
C LEU A 42 2.64 -6.69 -26.09
N ILE A 43 3.53 -6.00 -25.38
CA ILE A 43 4.53 -5.09 -25.96
C ILE A 43 5.92 -5.72 -26.13
N ALA A 44 6.17 -6.90 -25.56
CA ALA A 44 7.45 -7.60 -25.67
C ALA A 44 7.88 -7.91 -27.14
N GLY A 45 6.97 -7.82 -28.10
CA GLY A 45 7.25 -7.96 -29.54
C GLY A 45 7.58 -6.66 -30.28
N THR A 46 7.40 -5.49 -29.66
CA THR A 46 7.66 -4.19 -30.27
C THR A 46 8.95 -3.61 -29.70
N ALA A 47 9.96 -3.43 -30.56
CA ALA A 47 11.28 -2.95 -30.18
C ALA A 47 11.33 -1.41 -30.15
N THR A 48 10.34 -0.76 -29.51
CA THR A 48 10.26 0.71 -29.49
C THR A 48 10.58 1.27 -28.11
N GLY A 49 11.17 2.47 -28.05
CA GLY A 49 11.50 3.13 -26.77
C GLY A 49 10.27 3.39 -25.88
N VAL A 50 9.09 3.53 -26.49
CA VAL A 50 7.81 3.75 -25.79
C VAL A 50 7.41 2.54 -24.94
N ASP A 51 7.76 1.33 -25.38
CA ASP A 51 7.47 0.09 -24.65
C ASP A 51 8.30 -0.01 -23.37
N ARG A 52 9.54 0.49 -23.42
CA ARG A 52 10.38 0.61 -22.22
C ARG A 52 9.81 1.63 -21.23
N ASP A 53 9.36 2.78 -21.72
CA ASP A 53 8.81 3.84 -20.86
C ASP A 53 7.59 3.35 -20.08
N ILE A 54 6.67 2.62 -20.72
CA ILE A 54 5.48 2.12 -20.03
C ILE A 54 5.81 1.03 -19.00
N THR A 55 6.76 0.14 -19.28
CA THR A 55 7.22 -0.85 -18.30
C THR A 55 7.82 -0.18 -17.07
N GLU A 56 8.67 0.84 -17.24
CA GLU A 56 9.27 1.58 -16.12
C GLU A 56 8.19 2.29 -15.28
N ILE A 57 7.18 2.88 -15.92
CA ILE A 57 6.05 3.52 -15.23
C ILE A 57 5.24 2.50 -14.42
N LEU A 58 4.93 1.33 -14.99
CA LEU A 58 4.15 0.29 -14.32
C LEU A 58 4.93 -0.30 -13.14
N GLU A 59 6.23 -0.57 -13.31
CA GLU A 59 7.09 -1.06 -12.23
C GLU A 59 7.16 -0.05 -11.07
N ALA A 60 7.35 1.24 -11.38
CA ALA A 60 7.40 2.30 -10.38
C ALA A 60 6.07 2.42 -9.61
N ALA A 61 4.94 2.35 -10.30
CA ALA A 61 3.62 2.36 -9.66
C ALA A 61 3.41 1.14 -8.75
N GLY A 62 3.83 -0.05 -9.18
CA GLY A 62 3.76 -1.27 -8.36
C GLY A 62 4.56 -1.16 -7.06
N LYS A 63 5.79 -0.62 -7.14
CA LYS A 63 6.63 -0.36 -5.96
C LYS A 63 6.02 0.67 -5.02
N ALA A 64 5.44 1.75 -5.55
CA ALA A 64 4.81 2.77 -4.73
C ALA A 64 3.60 2.22 -3.94
N VAL A 65 2.79 1.36 -4.56
CA VAL A 65 1.67 0.68 -3.89
C VAL A 65 2.16 -0.22 -2.76
N GLU A 66 3.22 -0.98 -2.99
CA GLU A 66 3.82 -1.85 -1.98
C GLU A 66 4.36 -1.05 -0.79
N GLN A 67 5.12 0.02 -1.06
CA GLN A 67 5.63 0.92 -0.02
C GLN A 67 4.50 1.57 0.78
N ALA A 68 3.41 1.99 0.11
CA ALA A 68 2.26 2.56 0.79
C ALA A 68 1.55 1.54 1.71
N ALA A 69 1.41 0.28 1.26
CA ALA A 69 0.85 -0.78 2.07
C ALA A 69 1.69 -1.06 3.32
N GLU A 70 3.02 -1.15 3.16
CA GLU A 70 3.96 -1.37 4.27
C GLU A 70 3.92 -0.20 5.26
N ALA A 71 3.95 1.04 4.78
CA ALA A 71 3.89 2.22 5.63
C ALA A 71 2.61 2.25 6.49
N LEU A 72 1.47 1.81 5.95
CA LEU A 72 0.21 1.74 6.67
C LEU A 72 0.18 0.60 7.71
N GLU A 73 0.80 -0.56 7.42
CA GLU A 73 0.99 -1.62 8.44
C GLU A 73 1.84 -1.12 9.61
N ILE A 74 2.96 -0.43 9.32
CA ILE A 74 3.84 0.15 10.35
C ILE A 74 3.07 1.19 11.18
N ALA A 75 2.32 2.08 10.54
CA ALA A 75 1.50 3.07 11.22
C ALA A 75 0.44 2.42 12.13
N SER A 76 -0.22 1.36 11.64
CA SER A 76 -1.20 0.61 12.42
C SER A 76 -0.57 -0.04 13.65
N ALA A 77 0.58 -0.69 13.49
CA ALA A 77 1.32 -1.30 14.59
C ALA A 77 1.80 -0.26 15.61
N GLY A 78 2.32 0.88 15.14
CA GLY A 78 2.76 1.99 15.99
C GLY A 78 1.63 2.59 16.82
N CYS A 79 0.47 2.84 16.19
CA CYS A 79 -0.71 3.36 16.90
C CYS A 79 -1.18 2.40 18.01
N LYS A 80 -1.23 1.10 17.71
CA LYS A 80 -1.61 0.08 18.69
C LYS A 80 -0.59 0.01 19.83
N SER A 81 0.70 -0.06 19.52
CA SER A 81 1.76 -0.15 20.53
C SER A 81 1.79 1.07 21.44
N TYR A 82 1.53 2.27 20.90
CA TYR A 82 1.48 3.48 21.72
C TYR A 82 0.24 3.48 22.63
N ALA A 83 -0.93 3.09 22.12
CA ALA A 83 -2.16 3.01 22.91
C ALA A 83 -2.06 2.01 24.09
N ASP A 84 -1.29 0.94 23.92
CA ASP A 84 -1.03 -0.07 24.97
C ASP A 84 -0.08 0.43 26.08
N GLN A 85 0.69 1.50 25.82
CA GLN A 85 1.69 2.06 26.73
C GLN A 85 1.22 3.26 27.55
N ILE A 86 0.17 3.95 27.10
CA ILE A 86 -0.49 5.07 27.81
C ILE A 86 -1.72 4.59 28.56
#